data_AF-A0A8I6ASA3-F1
#
_entry.id   AF-A0A8I6ASA3-F1
#
_cell.length_a   1.000
_cell.length_b   1.000
_cell.length_c   1.000
_cell.angle_alpha   90.00
_cell.angle_beta   90.00
_cell.angle_gamma   90.00
#
_symmetry.space_group_name_H-M   'P 1'
#
loop_
_entity.id
_entity.type
_entity.pdbx_description
1 polymer ?
#
loop_
_entity_poly.entity_id
_entity_poly.type
_entity_poly.pdbx_seq_one_letter_code
_entity_poly.pdbx_strand_id
1 'polypeptide(L)'
;MDEDEDEDDVGEHDDDHPGMEVVLHEDKKYYPTAEEVYGPEVETIVQEEDTQPLTEPIIKPVKTKKFTLMEQTLPVTVYEMDFLADLMDNSELIRNVTLCGHLHHGKTCFVDCLIEQTHPEIRKRYDQDLCYTDILFTEQERS
;
A
#
# COMPACT_ATOMS: atom_id res chain seq x y z
N MET A 1 -10.61 80.64 69.41
CA MET A 1 -10.30 79.90 70.64
C MET A 1 -11.09 78.62 70.55
N ASP A 2 -10.59 77.45 70.12
CA ASP A 2 -9.25 76.92 69.77
C ASP A 2 -9.56 75.64 68.94
N GLU A 3 -8.98 75.45 67.74
CA GLU A 3 -7.91 74.46 67.38
C GLU A 3 -8.33 72.98 67.58
N ASP A 4 -8.63 72.24 66.49
CA ASP A 4 -7.81 71.19 65.83
C ASP A 4 -8.21 69.78 66.40
N GLU A 5 -8.25 68.63 65.72
CA GLU A 5 -7.39 68.03 64.69
C GLU A 5 -8.09 66.76 64.13
N ASP A 6 -7.67 66.33 62.93
CA ASP A 6 -8.17 65.21 62.12
C ASP A 6 -7.93 63.80 62.70
N GLU A 7 -8.77 62.81 62.37
CA GLU A 7 -8.33 61.40 62.28
C GLU A 7 -9.24 60.60 61.32
N ASP A 8 -8.78 60.49 60.07
CA ASP A 8 -9.29 59.56 59.06
C ASP A 8 -8.88 58.12 59.45
N ASP A 9 -9.83 57.31 59.91
CA ASP A 9 -9.67 55.87 60.11
C ASP A 9 -9.68 55.15 58.75
N VAL A 10 -8.52 55.16 58.08
CA VAL A 10 -8.26 54.34 56.90
C VAL A 10 -8.13 52.89 57.37
N GLY A 11 -9.23 52.15 57.28
CA GLY A 11 -9.26 50.70 57.51
C GLY A 11 -8.21 49.98 56.67
N GLU A 12 -7.16 49.56 57.35
CA GLU A 12 -6.04 48.77 56.89
C GLU A 12 -6.57 47.44 56.31
N HIS A 13 -6.44 47.28 54.99
CA HIS A 13 -6.71 45.99 54.34
C HIS A 13 -5.52 45.08 54.63
N ASP A 14 -5.68 44.21 55.64
CA ASP A 14 -4.74 43.13 55.95
C ASP A 14 -4.59 42.16 54.76
N ASP A 15 -3.55 42.38 53.95
CA ASP A 15 -3.09 41.54 52.84
C ASP A 15 -2.21 40.36 53.33
N ASP A 16 -2.64 39.64 54.37
CA ASP A 16 -1.86 38.54 54.96
C ASP A 16 -2.70 37.29 55.30
N HIS A 17 -3.45 36.81 54.30
CA HIS A 17 -3.99 35.44 54.30
C HIS A 17 -3.26 34.58 53.27
N PRO A 18 -2.65 33.43 53.65
CA PRO A 18 -2.01 32.54 52.70
C PRO A 18 -3.06 31.90 51.78
N GLY A 19 -3.11 32.37 50.53
CA GLY A 19 -3.59 31.66 49.33
C GLY A 19 -4.94 30.94 49.43
N MET A 20 -6.07 31.67 49.37
CA MET A 20 -7.32 31.08 48.88
C MET A 20 -7.29 31.01 47.34
N GLU A 21 -6.47 30.13 46.79
CA GLU A 21 -6.53 29.82 45.36
C GLU A 21 -7.76 28.94 45.11
N VAL A 22 -8.85 29.58 44.68
CA VAL A 22 -10.13 28.90 44.41
C VAL A 22 -10.02 28.14 43.10
N VAL A 23 -10.09 26.81 43.16
CA VAL A 23 -10.09 25.95 41.96
C VAL A 23 -11.47 25.98 41.30
N LEU A 24 -11.51 26.36 40.02
CA LEU A 24 -12.75 26.32 39.22
C LEU A 24 -13.24 24.88 39.06
N HIS A 25 -14.55 24.71 38.92
CA HIS A 25 -15.16 23.38 38.79
C HIS A 25 -14.65 22.57 37.57
N GLU A 26 -14.26 23.25 36.49
CA GLU A 26 -13.67 22.66 35.27
C GLU A 26 -12.22 22.18 35.49
N ASP A 27 -11.48 22.84 36.38
CA ASP A 27 -10.08 22.54 36.70
C ASP A 27 -9.92 21.59 37.89
N LYS A 28 -11.04 21.08 38.42
CA LYS A 28 -11.03 20.18 39.57
C LYS A 28 -10.42 18.83 39.18
N LYS A 29 -9.12 18.68 39.47
CA LYS A 29 -8.39 17.42 39.30
C LYS A 29 -8.85 16.39 40.35
N TYR A 30 -9.64 15.41 39.94
CA TYR A 30 -10.17 14.37 40.84
C TYR A 30 -9.19 13.22 41.08
N TYR A 31 -8.22 13.00 40.18
CA TYR A 31 -7.31 11.87 40.23
C TYR A 31 -5.85 12.32 40.07
N PRO A 32 -4.89 11.72 40.80
CA PRO A 32 -3.45 12.00 40.65
C PRO A 32 -2.95 11.64 39.25
N THR A 33 -1.81 12.21 38.83
CA THR A 33 -1.23 11.87 37.52
C THR A 33 -0.68 10.44 37.52
N ALA A 34 -0.50 9.83 36.35
CA ALA A 34 0.04 8.48 36.28
C ALA A 34 1.49 8.37 36.82
N GLU A 35 2.31 9.42 36.64
CA GLU A 35 3.67 9.47 37.17
C GLU A 35 3.70 9.49 38.71
N GLU A 36 2.76 10.18 39.35
CA GLU A 36 2.64 10.18 40.82
C GLU A 36 2.28 8.80 41.39
N VAL A 37 1.58 7.97 40.61
CA VAL A 37 1.14 6.63 41.03
C VAL A 37 2.22 5.56 40.79
N TYR A 38 2.90 5.59 39.65
CA TYR A 38 3.85 4.55 39.25
C TYR A 38 5.33 4.94 39.42
N GLY A 39 5.65 6.23 39.51
CA GLY A 39 7.00 6.76 39.65
C GLY A 39 7.75 6.93 38.32
N PRO A 40 8.92 7.61 38.35
CA PRO A 40 9.66 8.01 37.15
C PRO A 40 10.38 6.87 36.41
N GLU A 41 10.47 5.68 37.01
CA GLU A 41 11.09 4.51 36.39
C GLU A 41 10.14 3.77 35.43
N VAL A 42 8.85 4.12 35.43
CA VAL A 42 7.81 3.48 34.61
C VAL A 42 7.31 4.45 33.55
N GLU A 43 7.49 4.09 32.27
CA GLU A 43 6.92 4.86 31.16
C GLU A 43 5.42 4.61 31.05
N THR A 44 4.62 5.64 31.34
CA THR A 44 3.18 5.58 31.10
C THR A 44 2.86 6.24 29.76
N ILE A 45 2.41 5.44 28.81
CA ILE A 45 1.98 5.89 27.48
C ILE A 45 0.45 5.88 27.41
N VAL A 46 -0.15 7.00 27.03
CA VAL A 46 -1.59 7.10 26.74
C VAL A 46 -1.78 7.07 25.21
N GLN A 47 -2.48 6.05 24.71
CA GLN A 47 -2.85 5.93 23.30
C GLN A 47 -4.36 5.97 23.17
N GLU A 48 -4.89 7.06 22.63
CA GLU A 48 -6.34 7.25 22.41
C GLU A 48 -6.81 6.61 21.10
N GLU A 49 -5.94 6.55 20.09
CA GLU A 49 -6.23 6.00 18.78
C GLU A 49 -5.23 4.91 18.38
N ASP A 50 -5.71 3.98 17.54
CA ASP A 50 -4.89 2.90 17.00
C ASP A 50 -3.85 3.43 16.00
N THR A 51 -2.65 2.85 16.03
CA THR A 51 -1.58 3.20 15.06
C THR A 51 -1.77 2.57 13.68
N GLN A 52 -2.62 1.55 13.58
CA GLN A 52 -2.85 0.77 12.36
C GLN A 52 -4.36 0.71 12.07
N PRO A 53 -4.80 1.08 10.85
CA PRO A 53 -6.21 1.01 10.49
C PRO A 53 -6.69 -0.44 10.40
N LEU A 54 -7.99 -0.68 10.65
CA LEU A 54 -8.62 -2.00 10.54
C LEU A 54 -8.49 -2.65 9.14
N THR A 55 -8.20 -1.87 8.10
CA THR A 55 -7.97 -2.36 6.73
C THR A 55 -6.61 -3.02 6.54
N GLU A 56 -5.62 -2.72 7.41
CA GLU A 56 -4.31 -3.36 7.36
C GLU A 56 -4.31 -4.56 8.30
N PRO A 57 -4.03 -5.78 7.82
CA PRO A 57 -3.98 -6.95 8.67
C PRO A 57 -2.71 -6.95 9.53
N ILE A 58 -2.82 -7.45 10.76
CA ILE A 58 -1.68 -7.63 11.68
C ILE A 58 -0.64 -8.58 11.09
N ILE A 59 -1.09 -9.72 10.53
CA ILE A 59 -0.22 -10.65 9.79
C ILE A 59 -0.51 -10.50 8.30
N LYS A 60 0.48 -9.99 7.55
CA LYS A 60 0.33 -9.76 6.11
C LYS A 60 0.21 -11.10 5.37
N PRO A 61 -0.83 -11.29 4.53
CA PRO A 61 -0.94 -12.49 3.72
C PRO A 61 0.17 -12.53 2.67
N VAL A 62 0.56 -13.74 2.26
CA VAL A 62 1.49 -13.91 1.14
C VAL A 62 0.79 -13.48 -0.14
N LYS A 63 1.25 -12.36 -0.73
CA LYS A 63 0.74 -11.82 -1.99
C LYS A 63 1.76 -12.05 -3.10
N THR A 64 1.40 -12.86 -4.09
CA THR A 64 2.19 -13.00 -5.31
C THR A 64 1.78 -11.93 -6.31
N LYS A 65 2.70 -11.01 -6.61
CA LYS A 65 2.47 -9.98 -7.64
C LYS A 65 2.79 -10.54 -9.02
N LYS A 66 1.81 -11.15 -9.68
CA LYS A 66 1.91 -11.57 -11.08
C LYS A 66 1.36 -10.47 -11.97
N PHE A 67 2.19 -9.89 -12.83
CA PHE A 67 1.81 -8.83 -13.78
C PHE A 67 1.84 -9.30 -15.24
N THR A 68 2.44 -10.46 -15.49
CA THR A 68 2.56 -11.09 -16.79
C THR A 68 1.97 -12.48 -16.74
N LEU A 69 1.34 -12.91 -17.84
CA LEU A 69 0.95 -14.29 -18.07
C LEU A 69 2.16 -15.10 -18.55
N MET A 70 3.21 -15.17 -17.73
CA MET A 70 4.35 -16.04 -18.02
C MET A 70 4.04 -17.48 -17.62
N GLU A 71 4.32 -18.39 -18.55
CA GLU A 71 4.39 -19.82 -18.31
C GLU A 71 5.67 -20.16 -17.54
N GLN A 72 5.57 -20.95 -16.47
CA GLN A 72 6.74 -21.34 -15.67
C GLN A 72 7.48 -22.55 -16.24
N THR A 73 6.82 -23.29 -17.12
CA THR A 73 7.32 -24.52 -17.74
C THR A 73 7.25 -24.38 -19.26
N LEU A 74 8.21 -24.96 -19.97
CA LEU A 74 8.18 -24.96 -21.42
C LEU A 74 7.02 -25.84 -21.92
N PRO A 75 6.14 -25.33 -22.79
CA PRO A 75 5.07 -26.11 -23.38
C PRO A 75 5.62 -27.16 -24.35
N VAL A 76 4.84 -28.22 -24.58
CA VAL A 76 5.20 -29.24 -25.56
C VAL A 76 5.05 -28.68 -26.98
N THR A 77 6.09 -28.85 -27.79
CA THR A 77 6.14 -28.46 -29.20
C THR A 77 6.10 -29.68 -30.12
N VAL A 78 5.70 -29.48 -31.37
CA VAL A 78 5.76 -30.52 -32.42
C VAL A 78 7.19 -30.84 -32.86
N TYR A 79 8.13 -29.93 -32.61
CA TYR A 79 9.56 -30.10 -32.86
C TYR A 79 10.31 -30.29 -31.54
N GLU A 80 11.51 -30.87 -31.60
CA GLU A 80 12.37 -31.04 -30.43
C GLU A 80 13.21 -29.78 -30.17
N MET A 81 13.46 -29.46 -28.90
CA MET A 81 14.24 -28.28 -28.51
C MET A 81 15.69 -28.35 -29.02
N ASP A 82 16.25 -29.55 -29.12
CA ASP A 82 17.59 -29.77 -29.69
C ASP A 82 17.62 -29.43 -31.18
N PHE A 83 16.56 -29.78 -31.92
CA PHE A 83 16.43 -29.42 -33.33
C PHE A 83 16.34 -27.89 -33.53
N LEU A 84 15.66 -27.18 -32.65
CA LEU A 84 15.63 -25.71 -32.68
C LEU A 84 17.02 -25.11 -32.44
N ALA A 85 17.77 -25.66 -31.48
CA ALA A 85 19.14 -25.23 -31.19
C ALA A 85 20.08 -25.47 -32.39
N ASP A 86 20.01 -26.65 -33.03
CA ASP A 86 20.79 -26.95 -34.24
C ASP A 86 20.47 -26.01 -35.41
N LEU A 87 19.21 -25.56 -35.51
CA LEU A 87 18.78 -24.58 -36.52
C LEU A 87 19.37 -23.19 -36.23
N MET A 88 19.54 -22.85 -34.94
CA MET A 88 20.15 -21.57 -34.52
C MET A 88 21.63 -21.45 -34.89
N ASP A 89 22.36 -22.57 -35.00
CA ASP A 89 23.76 -22.58 -35.45
C ASP A 89 23.90 -22.25 -36.95
N ASN A 90 22.82 -22.39 -37.72
CA ASN A 90 22.78 -22.18 -39.17
C ASN A 90 22.03 -20.90 -39.53
N SER A 91 22.73 -19.76 -39.55
CA SER A 91 22.13 -18.44 -39.80
C SER A 91 21.38 -18.31 -41.15
N GLU A 92 21.70 -19.12 -42.15
CA GLU A 92 21.00 -19.14 -43.45
C GLU A 92 19.55 -19.66 -43.34
N LEU A 93 19.26 -20.49 -42.34
CA LEU A 93 17.94 -21.08 -42.10
C LEU A 93 17.04 -20.20 -41.23
N ILE A 94 17.62 -19.16 -40.58
CA ILE A 94 16.90 -18.27 -39.68
C ILE A 94 16.34 -17.07 -40.44
N ARG A 95 15.10 -16.68 -40.14
CA ARG A 95 14.46 -15.47 -40.67
C ARG A 95 13.96 -14.59 -39.54
N ASN A 96 14.49 -13.37 -39.46
CA ASN A 96 14.02 -12.35 -38.52
C ASN A 96 12.89 -11.55 -39.19
N VAL A 97 11.66 -11.76 -38.72
CA VAL A 97 10.44 -11.16 -39.30
C VAL A 97 9.71 -10.38 -38.21
N THR A 98 9.29 -9.15 -38.54
CA THR A 98 8.43 -8.33 -37.67
C THR A 98 7.05 -8.21 -38.30
N LEU A 99 6.01 -8.49 -37.51
CA LEU A 99 4.61 -8.31 -37.93
C LEU A 99 4.11 -6.92 -37.51
N CYS A 100 3.98 -6.01 -38.48
CA CYS A 100 3.45 -4.67 -38.26
C CYS A 100 2.20 -4.42 -39.11
N GLY A 101 1.31 -3.55 -38.64
CA GLY A 101 0.04 -3.25 -39.32
C GLY A 101 -0.88 -2.45 -38.41
N HIS A 102 -1.98 -1.95 -38.98
CA HIS A 102 -2.94 -1.11 -38.28
C HIS A 102 -3.57 -1.80 -37.04
N LEU A 103 -4.15 -1.01 -36.15
CA LEU A 103 -4.76 -1.49 -34.91
C LEU A 103 -5.86 -2.53 -35.22
N HIS A 104 -5.93 -3.59 -34.44
CA HIS A 104 -6.88 -4.72 -34.60
C HIS A 104 -6.96 -5.38 -36.00
N HIS A 105 -5.91 -5.29 -36.82
CA HIS A 105 -5.82 -6.05 -38.09
C HIS A 105 -5.40 -7.53 -37.90
N GLY A 106 -5.62 -8.12 -36.72
CA GLY A 106 -5.40 -9.55 -36.50
C GLY A 106 -3.93 -10.01 -36.45
N LYS A 107 -2.99 -9.11 -36.15
CA LYS A 107 -1.56 -9.45 -36.02
C LYS A 107 -1.32 -10.51 -34.93
N THR A 108 -1.86 -10.25 -33.74
CA THR A 108 -1.83 -11.18 -32.59
C THR A 108 -2.52 -12.49 -32.95
N CYS A 109 -3.75 -12.43 -33.47
CA CYS A 109 -4.50 -13.63 -33.90
C CYS A 109 -3.75 -14.46 -34.95
N PHE A 110 -2.98 -13.81 -35.84
CA PHE A 110 -2.17 -14.53 -36.82
C PHE A 110 -1.02 -15.29 -36.15
N VAL A 111 -0.37 -14.68 -35.15
CA VAL A 111 0.64 -15.39 -34.34
C VAL A 111 0.01 -16.54 -33.56
N ASP A 112 -1.21 -16.35 -33.02
CA ASP A 112 -1.93 -17.43 -32.33
C ASP A 112 -2.11 -18.66 -33.21
N CYS A 113 -2.44 -18.48 -34.48
CA CYS A 113 -2.54 -19.60 -35.44
C CYS A 113 -1.20 -20.33 -35.62
N LEU A 114 -0.07 -19.62 -35.65
CA LEU A 114 1.27 -20.22 -35.75
C LEU A 114 1.64 -20.97 -34.46
N ILE A 115 1.24 -20.44 -33.30
CA ILE A 115 1.46 -21.09 -32.00
C ILE A 115 0.61 -22.36 -31.89
N GLU A 116 -0.67 -22.30 -32.24
CA GLU A 116 -1.56 -23.47 -32.23
C GLU A 116 -1.06 -24.58 -33.17
N GLN A 117 -0.45 -24.21 -34.31
CA GLN A 117 0.17 -25.17 -35.21
C GLN A 117 1.43 -25.83 -34.62
N THR A 118 2.20 -25.10 -33.82
CA THR A 118 3.50 -25.54 -33.29
C THR A 118 3.42 -26.17 -31.89
N HIS A 119 2.38 -25.85 -31.12
CA HIS A 119 2.18 -26.28 -29.74
C HIS A 119 0.81 -26.97 -29.61
N PRO A 120 0.73 -28.31 -29.73
CA PRO A 120 -0.54 -29.04 -29.85
C PRO A 120 -1.46 -28.92 -28.63
N GLU A 121 -0.89 -28.63 -27.45
CA GLU A 121 -1.60 -28.44 -26.18
C GLU A 121 -2.17 -27.02 -26.03
N ILE A 122 -1.59 -26.04 -26.73
CA ILE A 122 -2.03 -24.65 -26.69
C ILE A 122 -3.10 -24.48 -27.76
N ARG A 123 -4.37 -24.47 -27.33
CA ARG A 123 -5.51 -24.27 -28.24
C ARG A 123 -6.38 -23.12 -27.80
N LYS A 124 -6.92 -22.42 -28.80
CA LYS A 124 -7.90 -21.36 -28.60
C LYS A 124 -9.17 -21.96 -27.97
N ARG A 125 -9.72 -21.29 -26.96
CA ARG A 125 -11.03 -21.65 -26.39
C ARG A 125 -12.13 -21.13 -27.33
N TYR A 126 -13.22 -21.87 -27.48
CA TYR A 126 -14.29 -21.51 -28.43
C TYR A 126 -14.88 -20.10 -28.19
N ASP A 127 -14.89 -19.65 -26.93
CA ASP A 127 -15.49 -18.38 -26.53
C ASP A 127 -14.46 -17.28 -26.23
N GLN A 128 -13.15 -17.54 -26.38
CA GLN A 128 -12.11 -16.58 -26.01
C GLN A 128 -10.88 -16.66 -26.92
N ASP A 129 -10.43 -15.49 -27.36
CA ASP A 129 -9.18 -15.35 -28.09
C ASP A 129 -7.99 -15.69 -27.19
N LEU A 130 -7.00 -16.40 -27.76
CA LEU A 130 -5.82 -16.85 -27.04
C LEU A 130 -4.88 -15.66 -26.75
N CYS A 131 -4.70 -14.79 -27.74
CA CYS A 131 -3.82 -13.61 -27.70
C CYS A 131 -2.46 -13.91 -27.05
N TYR A 132 -1.77 -14.93 -27.58
CA TYR A 132 -0.58 -15.53 -26.96
C TYR A 132 0.57 -14.53 -26.78
N THR A 133 0.72 -13.57 -27.70
CA THR A 133 1.76 -12.54 -27.60
C THR A 133 1.44 -11.42 -26.62
N ASP A 134 0.19 -11.32 -26.18
CA ASP A 134 -0.28 -10.26 -25.27
C ASP A 134 -0.08 -10.75 -23.82
N ILE A 135 1.17 -10.69 -23.39
CA ILE A 135 1.63 -11.27 -22.12
C ILE A 135 1.29 -10.41 -20.91
N LEU A 136 0.99 -9.12 -21.10
CA LEU A 136 0.64 -8.22 -20.00
C LEU A 136 -0.87 -8.21 -19.78
N PHE A 137 -1.30 -8.19 -18.51
CA PHE A 137 -2.73 -8.07 -18.19
C PHE A 137 -3.35 -6.80 -18.79
N THR A 138 -2.58 -5.71 -18.88
CA THR A 138 -3.04 -4.46 -19.49
C THR A 138 -3.27 -4.56 -20.99
N GLU A 139 -2.58 -5.47 -21.69
CA GLU A 139 -2.80 -5.70 -23.12
C GLU A 139 -4.08 -6.51 -23.32
N GLN A 140 -4.27 -7.57 -22.54
CA GLN A 140 -5.48 -8.39 -22.58
C GLN A 140 -6.76 -7.63 -22.19
N GLU A 141 -6.69 -6.69 -21.24
CA GLU A 141 -7.84 -5.86 -20.85
C GLU A 141 -8.25 -4.86 -21.95
N ARG A 142 -7.32 -4.50 -22.85
CA ARG A 142 -7.53 -3.49 -23.89
C ARG A 142 -7.82 -4.10 -25.27
N SER A 143 -7.60 -5.39 -25.45
CA SER A 143 -7.75 -6.09 -26.72
C SER A 143 -9.20 -6.46 -27.01
#